data_AF-A0A2D4IRJ6-F1
#
_entry.id   AF-A0A2D4IRJ6-F1
#
_cell.length_a   1.000
_cell.length_b   1.000
_cell.length_c   1.000
_cell.angle_alpha   90.00
_cell.angle_beta   90.00
_cell.angle_gamma   90.00
#
_symmetry.space_group_name_H-M   'P 1'
#
loop_
_entity.id
_entity.type
_entity.pdbx_description
1 polymer ?
#
loop_
_entity_poly.entity_id
_entity_poly.type
_entity_poly.pdbx_seq_one_letter_code
_entity_poly.pdbx_strand_id
1 'polypeptide(L)'
;MSQGVPQLAICLSEEPEDHIKAAAAWSLGQIGRHTPEHARAVAVAGVLPVLLSLYMATESSEDLQVKAKKALKNILQKCTHLSALEPLLHDAPPNILKHIVGQFSKVRIIPR
;
A
#
# COMPACT_ATOMS: atom_id res chain seq x y z
N MET A 1 -14.02 17.52 -3.07
CA MET A 1 -13.33 16.61 -2.12
C MET A 1 -13.24 15.25 -2.79
N SER A 2 -12.05 14.84 -3.24
CA SER A 2 -11.86 13.64 -4.07
C SER A 2 -11.95 12.38 -3.21
N GLN A 3 -13.15 11.81 -3.04
CA GLN A 3 -13.36 10.59 -2.23
C GLN A 3 -12.93 9.28 -2.91
N GLY A 4 -12.18 9.33 -4.01
CA GLY A 4 -11.79 8.12 -4.75
C GLY A 4 -10.97 7.11 -3.95
N VAL A 5 -10.04 7.58 -3.10
CA VAL A 5 -9.16 6.71 -2.30
C VAL A 5 -9.93 5.88 -1.27
N PRO A 6 -10.80 6.45 -0.40
CA PRO A 6 -11.56 5.66 0.56
C PRO A 6 -12.54 4.68 -0.10
N GLN A 7 -13.19 5.04 -1.22
CA GLN A 7 -14.03 4.07 -1.95
C GLN A 7 -13.22 2.91 -2.53
N LEU A 8 -12.03 3.17 -3.08
CA LEU A 8 -11.15 2.09 -3.53
C LEU A 8 -10.65 1.21 -2.37
N ALA A 9 -10.46 1.79 -1.18
CA ALA A 9 -10.11 1.04 0.03
C ALA A 9 -11.23 0.08 0.46
N ILE A 10 -12.46 0.56 0.39
CA ILE A 10 -13.68 -0.21 0.63
C ILE A 10 -13.77 -1.36 -0.38
N CYS A 11 -13.68 -1.06 -1.69
CA CYS A 11 -13.73 -2.11 -2.71
C CYS A 11 -12.61 -3.14 -2.55
N LEU A 12 -11.41 -2.73 -2.15
CA LEU A 12 -10.32 -3.67 -1.91
C LEU A 12 -10.62 -4.67 -0.78
N SER A 13 -11.42 -4.25 0.21
CA SER A 13 -11.70 -5.01 1.42
C SER A 13 -13.00 -5.81 1.36
N GLU A 14 -14.07 -5.24 0.80
CA GLU A 14 -15.41 -5.81 0.82
C GLU A 14 -15.75 -6.62 -0.44
N GLU A 15 -15.09 -6.38 -1.56
CA GLU A 15 -15.44 -7.09 -2.80
C GLU A 15 -15.13 -8.59 -2.68
N PRO A 16 -15.97 -9.48 -3.23
CA PRO A 16 -15.68 -10.91 -3.26
C PRO A 16 -14.74 -11.28 -4.41
N GLU A 17 -14.73 -10.50 -5.48
CA GLU A 17 -14.06 -10.83 -6.73
C GLU A 17 -12.61 -10.32 -6.77
N ASP A 18 -11.67 -11.26 -6.93
CA ASP A 18 -10.23 -10.95 -6.97
C ASP A 18 -9.85 -9.94 -8.05
N HIS A 19 -10.52 -9.97 -9.20
CA HIS A 19 -10.22 -9.05 -10.30
C HIS A 19 -10.63 -7.60 -9.97
N ILE A 20 -11.70 -7.40 -9.19
CA ILE A 20 -12.12 -6.08 -8.70
C ILE A 20 -11.12 -5.57 -7.66
N LYS A 21 -10.74 -6.44 -6.70
CA LYS A 21 -9.66 -6.12 -5.75
C LYS A 21 -8.36 -5.75 -6.46
N ALA A 22 -8.04 -6.47 -7.53
CA ALA A 22 -6.81 -6.26 -8.28
C ALA A 22 -6.84 -4.90 -8.99
N ALA A 23 -7.96 -4.53 -9.61
CA ALA A 23 -8.17 -3.21 -10.20
C ALA A 23 -8.12 -2.09 -9.14
N ALA A 24 -8.72 -2.30 -7.97
CA ALA A 24 -8.69 -1.35 -6.86
C ALA A 24 -7.26 -1.15 -6.34
N ALA A 25 -6.54 -2.26 -6.08
CA ALA A 25 -5.14 -2.26 -5.66
C ALA A 25 -4.26 -1.51 -6.66
N TRP A 26 -4.42 -1.80 -7.96
CA TRP A 26 -3.66 -1.14 -9.00
C TRP A 26 -3.92 0.36 -9.03
N SER A 27 -5.19 0.78 -8.95
CA SER A 27 -5.60 2.19 -8.96
C SER A 27 -5.02 2.94 -7.76
N LEU A 28 -5.10 2.37 -6.55
CA LEU A 28 -4.48 2.92 -5.34
C LEU A 28 -2.95 3.05 -5.51
N GLY A 29 -2.31 2.05 -6.11
CA GLY A 29 -0.90 2.07 -6.44
C GLY A 29 -0.52 3.16 -7.44
N GLN A 30 -1.38 3.51 -8.40
CA GLN A 30 -1.17 4.63 -9.32
C GLN A 30 -1.28 5.97 -8.60
N ILE A 31 -2.27 6.11 -7.71
CA ILE A 31 -2.47 7.34 -6.93
C ILE A 31 -1.26 7.57 -6.02
N GLY A 32 -0.85 6.55 -5.26
CA GLY A 32 0.25 6.66 -4.31
C GLY A 32 1.64 6.85 -4.92
N ARG A 33 1.84 6.61 -6.23
CA ARG A 33 3.17 6.75 -6.86
C ARG A 33 3.49 8.19 -7.28
N HIS A 34 2.49 9.07 -7.44
CA HIS A 34 2.68 10.40 -8.04
C HIS A 34 3.33 11.39 -7.06
N THR A 35 2.72 11.62 -5.89
CA THR A 35 3.24 12.57 -4.90
C THR A 35 3.20 11.97 -3.49
N PRO A 36 4.06 12.44 -2.56
CA PRO A 36 4.04 11.98 -1.17
C PRO A 36 2.70 12.28 -0.46
N GLU A 37 2.00 13.35 -0.84
CA GLU A 37 0.67 13.66 -0.31
C GLU A 37 -0.37 12.61 -0.70
N HIS A 38 -0.35 12.14 -1.96
CA HIS A 38 -1.22 11.03 -2.40
C HIS A 38 -0.84 9.72 -1.69
N ALA A 39 0.46 9.42 -1.58
CA ALA A 39 0.93 8.24 -0.86
C ALA A 39 0.45 8.26 0.61
N ARG A 40 0.52 9.42 1.26
CA ARG A 40 0.00 9.63 2.61
C ARG A 40 -1.51 9.43 2.67
N ALA A 41 -2.29 10.00 1.74
CA ALA A 41 -3.75 9.83 1.73
C ALA A 41 -4.15 8.35 1.61
N VAL A 42 -3.46 7.61 0.74
CA VAL A 42 -3.64 6.17 0.56
C VAL A 42 -3.23 5.40 1.84
N ALA A 43 -2.10 5.77 2.46
CA ALA A 43 -1.66 5.14 3.70
C ALA A 43 -2.63 5.37 4.88
N VAL A 44 -3.19 6.58 5.00
CA VAL A 44 -4.17 6.95 6.04
C VAL A 44 -5.52 6.27 5.79
N ALA A 45 -5.85 5.93 4.54
CA ALA A 45 -7.05 5.16 4.22
C ALA A 45 -6.96 3.67 4.62
N GLY A 46 -5.87 3.22 5.24
CA GLY A 46 -5.76 1.86 5.76
C GLY A 46 -5.59 0.77 4.70
N VAL A 47 -5.28 1.13 3.44
CA VAL A 47 -5.15 0.14 2.36
C VAL A 47 -3.85 -0.65 2.40
N LEU A 48 -2.81 -0.13 3.05
CA LEU A 48 -1.49 -0.76 3.12
C LEU A 48 -1.53 -2.16 3.78
N PRO A 49 -2.13 -2.36 4.97
CA PRO A 49 -2.27 -3.69 5.56
C PRO A 49 -3.13 -4.61 4.69
N VAL A 50 -4.22 -4.12 4.08
CA VAL A 50 -5.08 -4.92 3.20
C VAL A 50 -4.32 -5.43 1.98
N LEU A 51 -3.56 -4.55 1.30
CA LEU A 51 -2.71 -4.94 0.17
C LEU A 51 -1.65 -5.97 0.57
N LEU A 52 -1.14 -5.88 1.80
CA LEU A 52 -0.16 -6.83 2.32
C LEU A 52 -0.79 -8.19 2.55
N SER A 53 -1.95 -8.24 3.18
CA SER A 53 -2.71 -9.49 3.37
C SER A 53 -3.06 -10.13 2.03
N LEU A 54 -3.53 -9.36 1.03
CA LEU A 54 -3.85 -9.88 -0.31
C LEU A 54 -2.61 -10.38 -1.07
N TYR A 55 -1.45 -9.77 -0.84
CA TYR A 55 -0.19 -10.25 -1.40
C TYR A 55 0.27 -11.56 -0.73
N MET A 56 -0.01 -11.75 0.56
CA MET A 56 0.38 -12.94 1.32
C MET A 56 -0.65 -14.07 1.25
N ALA A 57 -1.89 -13.75 0.87
CA ALA A 57 -2.97 -14.70 0.71
C ALA A 57 -2.71 -15.64 -0.47
N THR A 58 -2.38 -16.89 -0.17
CA THR A 58 -2.13 -17.94 -1.17
C THR A 58 -3.40 -18.36 -1.93
N GLU A 59 -4.58 -18.02 -1.40
CA GLU A 59 -5.88 -18.21 -2.04
C GLU A 59 -6.19 -17.16 -3.11
N SER A 60 -5.53 -16.00 -3.06
CA SER A 60 -5.73 -14.92 -4.03
C SER A 60 -5.10 -15.24 -5.38
N SER A 61 -5.74 -14.79 -6.46
CA SER A 61 -5.22 -14.90 -7.81
C SER A 61 -3.81 -14.29 -7.97
N GLU A 62 -2.99 -14.89 -8.83
CA GLU A 62 -1.64 -14.39 -9.14
C GLU A 62 -1.65 -12.92 -9.58
N ASP A 63 -2.66 -12.53 -10.37
CA ASP A 63 -2.81 -11.15 -10.84
C ASP A 63 -3.02 -10.16 -9.68
N LEU A 64 -3.84 -10.55 -8.70
CA LEU A 64 -4.10 -9.78 -7.50
C LEU A 64 -2.83 -9.63 -6.66
N GLN A 65 -2.09 -10.72 -6.43
CA GLN A 65 -0.83 -10.68 -5.68
C GLN A 65 0.21 -9.78 -6.35
N VAL A 66 0.36 -9.88 -7.68
CA VAL A 66 1.30 -9.06 -8.45
C VAL A 66 0.92 -7.59 -8.38
N LYS A 67 -0.37 -7.26 -8.53
CA LYS A 67 -0.87 -5.88 -8.45
C LYS A 67 -0.77 -5.32 -7.04
N ALA A 68 -1.11 -6.10 -6.02
CA ALA A 68 -1.00 -5.71 -4.62
C ALA A 68 0.45 -5.41 -4.23
N LYS A 69 1.38 -6.30 -4.58
CA LYS A 69 2.83 -6.10 -4.39
C LYS A 69 3.34 -4.85 -5.09
N LYS A 70 2.92 -4.63 -6.34
CA LYS A 70 3.36 -3.46 -7.13
C LYS A 70 2.79 -2.17 -6.56
N ALA A 71 1.53 -2.18 -6.12
CA ALA A 71 0.89 -1.06 -5.45
C ALA A 71 1.59 -0.70 -4.14
N LEU A 72 1.87 -1.70 -3.29
CA LEU A 72 2.65 -1.52 -2.06
C LEU A 72 3.98 -0.85 -2.36
N LYS A 73 4.78 -1.39 -3.29
CA LYS A 73 6.08 -0.80 -3.63
C LYS A 73 5.96 0.64 -4.12
N ASN A 74 4.96 0.95 -4.94
CA ASN A 74 4.73 2.29 -5.46
C ASN A 74 4.38 3.29 -4.35
N ILE A 75 3.48 2.91 -3.45
CA ILE A 75 3.07 3.74 -2.32
C ILE A 75 4.26 3.92 -1.36
N LEU A 76 4.95 2.83 -1.01
CA LEU A 76 6.13 2.85 -0.14
C LEU A 76 7.26 3.71 -0.68
N GLN A 77 7.46 3.78 -2.00
CA GLN A 77 8.52 4.63 -2.56
C GLN A 77 8.32 6.13 -2.29
N LYS A 78 7.07 6.56 -2.07
CA LYS A 78 6.70 7.97 -1.86
C LYS A 78 6.12 8.26 -0.48
N CYS A 79 5.77 7.24 0.30
CA CYS A 79 5.18 7.41 1.62
C CYS A 79 6.21 7.92 2.62
N THR A 80 6.00 9.15 3.11
CA THR A 80 6.78 9.77 4.20
C THR A 80 6.11 9.60 5.55
N HIS A 81 4.97 8.90 5.61
CA HIS A 81 4.14 8.79 6.81
C HIS A 81 4.52 7.57 7.65
N LEU A 82 5.49 7.74 8.54
CA LEU A 82 6.06 6.66 9.34
C LEU A 82 5.01 5.89 10.16
N SER A 83 4.03 6.59 10.75
CA SER A 83 2.99 5.95 11.58
C SER A 83 2.11 4.94 10.83
N ALA A 84 1.93 5.13 9.53
CA ALA A 84 1.19 4.17 8.71
C ALA A 84 2.06 2.97 8.28
N LEU A 85 3.38 3.11 8.38
CA LEU A 85 4.35 2.08 8.02
C LEU A 85 4.74 1.20 9.22
N GLU A 86 4.62 1.71 10.45
CA GLU A 86 4.83 0.96 11.69
C GLU A 86 4.10 -0.39 11.73
N PRO A 87 2.78 -0.47 11.50
CA PRO A 87 2.08 -1.76 11.53
C PRO A 87 2.56 -2.72 10.44
N LEU A 88 2.97 -2.19 9.28
CA LEU A 88 3.53 -3.01 8.20
C LEU A 88 4.92 -3.55 8.54
N LEU A 89 5.68 -2.91 9.43
CA LEU A 89 7.01 -3.37 9.82
C LEU A 89 6.96 -4.75 10.51
N HIS A 90 5.90 -5.00 11.26
CA HIS A 90 5.70 -6.26 11.99
C HIS A 90 5.22 -7.40 11.10
N ASP A 91 4.35 -7.09 10.14
CA ASP A 91 3.65 -8.10 9.32
C ASP A 91 4.33 -8.33 7.96
N ALA A 92 5.14 -7.38 7.46
CA ALA A 92 5.65 -7.43 6.11
C ALA A 92 6.76 -8.47 5.90
N PRO A 93 6.72 -9.23 4.78
CA PRO A 93 7.77 -10.15 4.43
C PRO A 93 9.05 -9.40 4.05
N PRO A 94 10.24 -10.04 4.13
CA PRO A 94 11.54 -9.38 3.95
C PRO A 94 11.69 -8.60 2.64
N ASN A 95 10.98 -9.04 1.59
CA ASN A 95 10.93 -8.39 0.28
C ASN A 95 10.32 -6.97 0.31
N ILE A 96 9.34 -6.75 1.18
CA ILE A 96 8.65 -5.48 1.38
C ILE A 96 9.31 -4.70 2.52
N LEU A 97 9.71 -5.39 3.59
CA LEU A 97 10.37 -4.82 4.77
C LEU A 97 11.58 -3.95 4.41
N LYS A 98 12.43 -4.40 3.47
CA LYS A 98 13.58 -3.60 3.01
C LYS A 98 13.21 -2.23 2.42
N HIS A 99 12.03 -2.12 1.80
CA HIS A 99 11.55 -0.86 1.25
C HIS A 99 11.04 0.06 2.36
N ILE A 100 10.34 -0.51 3.34
CA ILE A 100 9.83 0.22 4.51
C ILE A 100 11.01 0.78 5.33
N VAL A 101 11.94 -0.09 5.72
CA VAL A 101 13.14 0.30 6.49
C VAL A 101 13.99 1.32 5.71
N GLY A 102 14.10 1.16 4.40
CA GLY A 102 14.78 2.13 3.53
C GLY A 102 14.15 3.53 3.58
N GLN A 103 12.81 3.62 3.67
CA GLN A 103 12.14 4.92 3.85
C GLN A 103 12.29 5.46 5.27
N PHE A 104 12.17 4.61 6.28
CA PHE A 104 12.42 5.01 7.68
C PHE A 104 13.82 5.62 7.83
N SER A 105 14.83 5.01 7.22
CA SER A 105 16.19 5.56 7.21
C SER A 105 16.24 6.94 6.53
N LYS A 106 15.64 7.09 5.34
CA LYS A 106 15.61 8.39 4.63
C LYS A 106 14.90 9.49 5.40
N VAL A 107 13.78 9.18 6.05
CA VAL A 107 12.99 10.17 6.82
C VAL A 107 13.69 10.53 8.14
N ARG A 108 14.35 9.56 8.80
CA ARG A 108 15.02 9.77 10.10
C ARG A 108 16.42 10.39 9.97
N ILE A 109 17.06 10.32 8.80
CA ILE A 109 18.38 10.93 8.53
C ILE A 109 18.28 12.44 8.22
N ILE A 110 17.08 13.02 8.04
CA ILE A 110 16.92 14.47 7.89
C ILE A 110 16.85 15.08 9.29
N PRO A 111 17.92 15.74 9.79
CA PRO A 111 17.83 16.47 11.05
C PRO A 111 16.94 17.70 10.81
N ARG A 112 15.94 17.89 11.67
CA ARG A 112 15.31 19.20 11.82
C ARG A 112 16.29 20.19 12.43
#